data_AF-A0A1I0FQP8-F1
#
_entry.id   AF-A0A1I0FQP8-F1
#
_cell.length_a   1.000
_cell.length_b   1.000
_cell.length_c   1.000
_cell.angle_alpha   90.00
_cell.angle_beta   90.00
_cell.angle_gamma   90.00
#
_symmetry.space_group_name_H-M   'P 1'
#
loop_
_entity.id
_entity.type
_entity.pdbx_description
1 polymer ?
#
loop_
_entity_poly.entity_id
_entity_poly.type
_entity_poly.pdbx_seq_one_letter_code
_entity_poly.pdbx_strand_id
1 'polypeptide(L)'
;MFQSKSFFHACLKIIGVLTIIWSFSHIAPVINQFYSVYNQPELMTGNDLRYFRFSLIFQVIYPILLFVIGISLLKGGEAMVQWAFHDSDDESDNHSGVFFILLMKVSGLVLMIIAIPRTFQIISNLLFVSSANTVNTSNQEMFIVQNLVTTIINLLLGLYLLRSGKLFYRIGFVKQNEEDDER
;
A
#
# COMPACT_ATOMS: atom_id res chain seq x y z
N MET A 1 -27.93 -14.62 7.07
CA MET A 1 -26.62 -15.30 7.10
C MET A 1 -25.60 -14.35 6.49
N PHE A 2 -24.85 -13.62 7.31
CA PHE A 2 -23.93 -12.57 6.87
C PHE A 2 -22.62 -13.22 6.40
N GLN A 3 -22.31 -13.20 5.11
CA GLN A 3 -21.08 -13.81 4.58
C GLN A 3 -20.01 -12.74 4.41
N SER A 4 -19.19 -12.51 5.45
CA SER A 4 -18.08 -11.54 5.45
C SER A 4 -17.14 -11.70 4.27
N LYS A 5 -16.91 -12.93 3.82
CA LYS A 5 -16.07 -13.22 2.65
C LYS A 5 -16.64 -12.60 1.37
N SER A 6 -17.98 -12.59 1.20
CA SER A 6 -18.65 -11.99 0.05
C SER A 6 -18.54 -10.45 0.08
N PHE A 7 -18.74 -9.84 1.24
CA PHE A 7 -18.54 -8.39 1.41
C PHE A 7 -17.08 -7.98 1.21
N PHE A 8 -16.14 -8.75 1.75
CA PHE A 8 -14.71 -8.51 1.53
C PHE A 8 -14.36 -8.58 0.05
N HIS A 9 -14.92 -9.55 -0.67
CA HIS A 9 -14.76 -9.66 -2.12
C HIS A 9 -15.33 -8.46 -2.89
N ALA A 10 -16.48 -7.94 -2.47
CA ALA A 10 -17.02 -6.69 -3.04
C ALA A 10 -16.09 -5.50 -2.75
N CYS A 11 -15.57 -5.38 -1.52
CA CYS A 11 -14.59 -4.35 -1.16
C CYS A 11 -13.30 -4.46 -1.99
N LEU A 12 -12.78 -5.67 -2.21
CA LEU A 12 -11.61 -5.91 -3.07
C LEU A 12 -11.84 -5.34 -4.48
N LYS A 13 -13.02 -5.58 -5.07
CA LYS A 13 -13.35 -5.06 -6.40
C LYS A 13 -13.42 -3.54 -6.43
N ILE A 14 -14.09 -2.92 -5.46
CA ILE A 14 -14.19 -1.46 -5.36
C ILE A 14 -12.81 -0.84 -5.21
N ILE A 15 -12.00 -1.37 -4.30
CA ILE A 15 -10.62 -0.93 -4.08
C ILE A 15 -9.78 -1.13 -5.34
N GLY A 16 -9.97 -2.24 -6.06
CA GLY A 16 -9.32 -2.50 -7.35
C GLY A 16 -9.61 -1.42 -8.39
N VAL A 17 -10.89 -1.04 -8.56
CA VAL A 17 -11.29 0.06 -9.46
C VAL A 17 -10.64 1.37 -9.04
N LEU A 18 -10.70 1.72 -7.76
CA LEU A 18 -10.10 2.95 -7.24
C LEU A 18 -8.59 2.98 -7.47
N THR A 19 -7.91 1.86 -7.26
CA THR A 19 -6.46 1.72 -7.47
C THR A 19 -6.10 1.93 -8.93
N ILE A 20 -6.91 1.41 -9.86
CA ILE A 20 -6.73 1.65 -11.30
C ILE A 20 -6.89 3.13 -11.63
N ILE A 21 -7.95 3.78 -11.14
CA ILE A 21 -8.16 5.22 -11.36
C ILE A 21 -6.96 6.02 -10.82
N TRP A 22 -6.47 5.68 -9.64
CA TRP A 22 -5.30 6.31 -9.03
C TRP A 22 -4.02 6.11 -9.83
N SER A 23 -3.84 4.94 -10.45
CA SER A 23 -2.68 4.67 -11.29
C SER A 23 -2.57 5.67 -12.45
N PHE A 24 -3.70 6.01 -13.09
CA PHE A 24 -3.73 6.97 -14.19
C PHE A 24 -3.36 8.39 -13.73
N SER A 25 -3.75 8.79 -12.52
CA SER A 25 -3.37 10.09 -11.95
C SER A 25 -1.85 10.24 -11.79
N HIS A 26 -1.12 9.13 -11.71
CA HIS A 26 0.34 9.11 -11.52
C HIS A 26 1.13 8.98 -12.82
N ILE A 27 0.46 8.85 -13.97
CA ILE A 27 1.12 8.82 -15.28
C ILE A 27 1.61 10.22 -15.68
N ALA A 28 0.81 11.26 -15.45
CA ALA A 28 1.17 12.63 -15.85
C ALA A 28 2.47 13.15 -15.18
N PRO A 29 2.70 12.96 -13.86
CA PRO A 29 3.98 13.29 -13.23
C PRO A 29 5.17 12.57 -13.87
N VAL A 30 5.02 11.29 -14.20
CA VAL A 30 6.07 10.48 -14.85
C VAL A 30 6.41 11.05 -16.22
N ILE A 31 5.41 11.38 -17.05
CA ILE A 31 5.64 11.97 -18.38
C ILE A 31 6.41 13.29 -18.28
N ASN A 32 6.00 14.18 -17.37
CA ASN A 32 6.67 15.47 -17.17
C ASN A 32 8.14 15.29 -16.73
N GLN A 33 8.40 14.30 -15.88
CA GLN A 33 9.74 14.03 -15.39
C GLN A 33 10.67 13.52 -16.50
N PHE A 34 10.20 12.61 -17.35
CA PHE A 34 10.94 12.18 -18.53
C PHE A 34 11.21 13.33 -19.50
N TYR A 35 10.22 14.18 -19.78
CA TYR A 35 10.40 15.33 -20.66
C TYR A 35 11.46 16.31 -20.13
N SER A 36 11.46 16.57 -18.82
CA SER A 36 12.47 17.41 -18.16
C SER A 36 13.89 16.85 -18.29
N VAL A 37 14.06 15.53 -18.09
CA VAL A 37 15.37 14.86 -18.18
C VAL A 37 15.95 14.94 -19.59
N TYR A 38 15.14 14.73 -20.63
CA TYR A 38 15.62 14.80 -22.02
C TYR A 38 15.97 16.22 -22.48
N ASN A 39 15.39 17.25 -21.84
CA ASN A 39 15.63 18.65 -22.18
C ASN A 39 16.70 19.35 -21.33
N GLN A 40 17.37 18.65 -20.39
CA GLN A 40 18.41 19.23 -19.54
C GLN A 40 19.77 18.55 -19.75
N PRO A 41 20.52 18.92 -20.81
CA PRO A 41 21.81 18.31 -21.15
C PRO A 41 22.91 18.59 -20.10
N GLU A 42 22.77 19.62 -19.28
CA GLU A 42 23.69 19.95 -18.19
C GLU A 42 23.68 18.91 -17.05
N LEU A 43 22.60 18.14 -16.90
CA LEU A 43 22.53 16.99 -15.98
C LEU A 43 23.29 15.77 -16.49
N MET A 44 23.71 15.77 -17.76
CA MET A 44 24.34 14.63 -18.43
C MET A 44 25.87 14.70 -18.47
N THR A 45 26.48 15.76 -17.97
CA THR A 45 27.94 15.97 -18.03
C THR A 45 28.60 15.62 -16.71
N GLY A 46 29.24 14.44 -16.65
CA GLY A 46 30.42 14.25 -15.79
C GLY A 46 30.42 13.10 -14.78
N ASN A 47 29.32 12.37 -14.52
CA ASN A 47 29.36 11.25 -13.58
C ASN A 47 28.40 10.11 -13.95
N ASP A 48 28.65 8.94 -13.37
CA ASP A 48 28.00 7.66 -13.64
C ASP A 48 26.46 7.71 -13.52
N LEU A 49 25.79 8.05 -14.62
CA LEU A 49 24.33 8.22 -14.77
C LEU A 49 23.51 6.95 -14.53
N ARG A 50 24.16 5.82 -14.21
CA ARG A 50 23.50 4.52 -13.97
C ARG A 50 22.46 4.63 -12.87
N TYR A 51 22.78 5.24 -11.74
CA TYR A 51 21.85 5.36 -10.60
C TYR A 51 20.68 6.30 -10.88
N PHE A 52 20.91 7.40 -11.59
CA PHE A 52 19.86 8.34 -12.02
C PHE A 52 18.87 7.72 -13.01
N ARG A 53 19.38 7.00 -14.02
CA ARG A 53 18.52 6.25 -14.96
C ARG A 53 17.75 5.14 -14.24
N PHE A 54 18.37 4.52 -13.24
CA PHE A 54 17.73 3.49 -12.43
C PHE A 54 16.63 4.07 -11.53
N SER A 55 16.79 5.27 -10.96
CA SER A 55 15.73 5.93 -10.18
C SER A 55 14.50 6.25 -11.04
N LEU A 56 14.69 6.66 -12.31
CA LEU A 56 13.58 6.91 -13.25
C LEU A 56 12.76 5.65 -13.53
N ILE A 57 13.41 4.48 -13.62
CA ILE A 57 12.70 3.19 -13.80
C ILE A 57 11.75 2.96 -12.62
N PHE A 58 12.19 3.19 -11.39
CA PHE A 58 11.33 3.02 -10.21
C PHE A 58 10.14 3.99 -10.16
N GLN A 59 10.26 5.18 -10.73
CA GLN A 59 9.13 6.12 -10.86
C GLN A 59 8.09 5.63 -11.86
N VAL A 60 8.50 4.99 -12.95
CA VAL A 60 7.58 4.36 -13.92
C VAL A 60 6.94 3.10 -13.34
N ILE A 61 7.68 2.36 -12.52
CA ILE A 61 7.18 1.16 -11.85
C ILE A 61 6.00 1.49 -10.92
N TYR A 62 5.98 2.66 -10.29
CA TYR A 62 4.91 3.06 -9.36
C TYR A 62 3.49 2.97 -9.97
N PRO A 63 3.15 3.68 -11.07
CA PRO A 63 1.81 3.59 -11.66
C PRO A 63 1.53 2.21 -12.26
N ILE A 64 2.55 1.51 -12.77
CA ILE A 64 2.40 0.14 -13.29
C ILE A 64 2.02 -0.82 -12.17
N LEU A 65 2.69 -0.75 -11.01
CA LEU A 65 2.36 -1.57 -9.85
C LEU A 65 0.95 -1.31 -9.37
N LEU A 66 0.55 -0.04 -9.24
CA LEU A 66 -0.83 0.30 -8.88
C LEU A 66 -1.83 -0.30 -9.88
N PHE A 67 -1.56 -0.19 -11.17
CA PHE A 67 -2.42 -0.75 -12.21
C PHE A 67 -2.52 -2.28 -12.10
N VAL A 68 -1.39 -2.97 -11.96
CA VAL A 68 -1.34 -4.44 -11.81
C VAL A 68 -2.04 -4.89 -10.54
N ILE A 69 -1.81 -4.21 -9.41
CA ILE A 69 -2.50 -4.47 -8.14
C ILE A 69 -4.01 -4.31 -8.32
N GLY A 70 -4.45 -3.19 -8.92
CA GLY A 70 -5.87 -2.94 -9.17
C GLY A 70 -6.53 -3.98 -10.06
N ILE A 71 -5.85 -4.42 -11.12
CA ILE A 71 -6.33 -5.52 -11.98
C ILE A 71 -6.36 -6.86 -11.24
N SER A 72 -5.36 -7.14 -10.41
CA SER A 72 -5.31 -8.36 -9.59
C SER A 72 -6.49 -8.42 -8.62
N LEU A 73 -6.80 -7.31 -7.96
CA LEU A 73 -7.95 -7.20 -7.05
C LEU A 73 -9.30 -7.36 -7.77
N LEU A 74 -9.40 -6.96 -9.04
CA LEU A 74 -10.59 -7.16 -9.86
C LEU A 74 -10.75 -8.60 -10.38
N LYS A 75 -9.65 -9.22 -10.85
CA LYS A 75 -9.68 -10.52 -11.53
C LYS A 75 -9.70 -11.72 -10.59
N GLY A 76 -9.06 -11.63 -9.43
CA GLY A 76 -8.82 -12.81 -8.59
C GLY A 76 -8.60 -12.42 -7.13
N GLY A 77 -9.69 -12.09 -6.45
CA GLY A 77 -9.67 -11.81 -5.01
C GLY A 77 -9.62 -13.07 -4.13
N GLU A 78 -9.84 -14.27 -4.68
CA GLU A 78 -10.01 -15.50 -3.88
C GLU A 78 -8.77 -15.86 -3.05
N ALA A 79 -7.57 -15.80 -3.64
CA ALA A 79 -6.34 -16.04 -2.89
C ALA A 79 -6.16 -15.03 -1.75
N MET A 80 -6.57 -13.78 -1.99
CA MET A 80 -6.48 -12.72 -0.98
C MET A 80 -7.55 -12.84 0.09
N VAL A 81 -8.76 -13.30 -0.26
CA VAL A 81 -9.82 -13.66 0.68
C VAL A 81 -9.37 -14.83 1.55
N GLN A 82 -8.84 -15.90 0.95
CA GLN A 82 -8.36 -17.07 1.68
C GLN A 82 -7.23 -16.70 2.63
N TRP A 83 -6.26 -15.90 2.16
CA TRP A 83 -5.15 -15.46 2.99
C TRP A 83 -5.61 -14.54 4.14
N ALA A 84 -6.50 -13.59 3.85
CA ALA A 84 -7.03 -12.69 4.85
C ALA A 84 -7.84 -13.44 5.91
N PHE A 85 -8.67 -14.43 5.53
CA PHE A 85 -9.53 -15.18 6.46
C PHE A 85 -8.93 -16.52 6.92
N HIS A 86 -7.64 -16.77 6.72
CA HIS A 86 -7.01 -18.04 7.11
C HIS A 86 -6.97 -18.25 8.63
N ASP A 87 -6.60 -17.18 9.36
CA ASP A 87 -6.44 -17.20 10.83
C ASP A 87 -7.68 -16.62 11.56
N SER A 88 -8.78 -16.36 10.85
CA SER A 88 -10.04 -15.93 11.46
C SER A 88 -10.88 -17.18 11.74
N ASP A 89 -10.81 -17.65 12.99
CA ASP A 89 -11.90 -18.44 13.54
C ASP A 89 -13.15 -17.57 13.45
N ASP A 90 -14.12 -17.96 12.61
CA ASP A 90 -15.43 -17.32 12.43
C ASP A 90 -16.29 -17.48 13.72
N GLU A 91 -15.68 -17.51 14.91
CA GLU A 91 -16.31 -17.74 16.23
C GLU A 91 -16.92 -16.49 16.87
N SER A 92 -17.05 -15.38 16.14
CA SER A 92 -17.85 -14.26 16.67
C SER A 92 -19.33 -14.52 16.41
N ASP A 93 -20.04 -15.05 17.40
CA ASP A 93 -21.49 -15.26 17.36
C ASP A 93 -22.28 -13.94 17.21
N ASN A 94 -21.64 -12.81 17.48
CA ASN A 94 -22.24 -11.48 17.36
C ASN A 94 -21.97 -10.82 16.00
N HIS A 95 -23.03 -10.34 15.34
CA HIS A 95 -22.96 -9.67 14.03
C HIS A 95 -21.98 -8.49 14.02
N SER A 96 -21.87 -7.74 15.12
CA SER A 96 -20.95 -6.60 15.21
C SER A 96 -19.47 -7.01 15.20
N GLY A 97 -19.11 -8.17 15.79
CA GLY A 97 -17.74 -8.69 15.78
C GLY A 97 -17.31 -9.08 14.37
N VAL A 98 -18.22 -9.75 13.64
CA VAL A 98 -18.05 -10.13 12.24
C VAL A 98 -17.77 -8.92 11.35
N PHE A 99 -18.55 -7.84 11.50
CA PHE A 99 -18.34 -6.58 10.77
C PHE A 99 -17.02 -5.88 11.12
N PHE A 100 -16.64 -5.89 12.39
CA PHE A 100 -15.39 -5.28 12.82
C PHE A 100 -14.17 -6.01 12.21
N ILE A 101 -14.18 -7.34 12.22
CA ILE A 101 -13.13 -8.16 11.58
C ILE A 101 -13.05 -7.85 10.07
N LEU A 102 -14.20 -7.76 9.40
CA LEU A 102 -14.26 -7.37 7.99
C LEU A 102 -13.58 -6.01 7.75
N LEU A 103 -13.98 -4.98 8.51
CA LEU A 103 -13.45 -3.63 8.36
C LEU A 103 -11.95 -3.57 8.65
N MET A 104 -11.46 -4.28 9.68
CA MET A 104 -10.03 -4.38 9.94
C MET A 104 -9.27 -4.95 8.73
N LYS A 105 -9.76 -6.02 8.12
CA LYS A 105 -9.12 -6.62 6.94
C LYS A 105 -9.10 -5.65 5.77
N VAL A 106 -10.21 -4.94 5.52
CA VAL A 106 -10.29 -3.91 4.47
C VAL A 106 -9.32 -2.76 4.75
N SER A 107 -9.26 -2.26 5.98
CA SER A 107 -8.31 -1.22 6.38
C SER A 107 -6.86 -1.68 6.19
N GLY A 108 -6.56 -2.93 6.59
CA GLY A 108 -5.23 -3.51 6.40
C GLY A 108 -4.80 -3.57 4.94
N LEU A 109 -5.73 -3.99 4.06
CA LEU A 109 -5.53 -3.99 2.62
C LEU A 109 -5.27 -2.58 2.07
N VAL A 110 -6.09 -1.60 2.45
CA VAL A 110 -5.94 -0.21 1.99
C VAL A 110 -4.57 0.36 2.39
N LEU A 111 -4.13 0.09 3.62
CA LEU A 111 -2.80 0.50 4.09
C LEU A 111 -1.69 -0.12 3.25
N MET A 112 -1.78 -1.41 2.89
CA MET A 112 -0.79 -2.05 2.03
C MET A 112 -0.78 -1.47 0.62
N ILE A 113 -1.95 -1.23 0.01
CA ILE A 113 -2.05 -0.67 -1.35
C ILE A 113 -1.45 0.73 -1.41
N ILE A 114 -1.59 1.53 -0.35
CA ILE A 114 -0.97 2.87 -0.27
C ILE A 114 0.54 2.75 -0.04
N ALA A 115 0.98 1.81 0.81
CA ALA A 115 2.36 1.76 1.27
C ALA A 115 3.33 1.05 0.30
N ILE A 116 2.88 0.02 -0.42
CA ILE A 116 3.72 -0.72 -1.37
C ILE A 116 4.28 0.21 -2.45
N PRO A 117 3.46 0.96 -3.21
CA PRO A 117 3.97 1.87 -4.24
C PRO A 117 4.86 2.96 -3.64
N ARG A 118 4.47 3.51 -2.48
CA ARG A 118 5.24 4.55 -1.78
C ARG A 118 6.63 4.08 -1.37
N THR A 119 6.78 2.81 -1.03
CA THR A 119 8.08 2.18 -0.75
C THR A 119 9.00 2.25 -1.96
N PHE A 120 8.51 1.91 -3.15
CA PHE A 120 9.28 2.03 -4.39
C PHE A 120 9.67 3.48 -4.69
N GLN A 121 8.78 4.44 -4.41
CA GLN A 121 9.08 5.86 -4.58
C GLN A 121 10.17 6.35 -3.60
N ILE A 122 10.14 5.89 -2.35
CA ILE A 122 11.19 6.18 -1.36
C ILE A 122 12.53 5.61 -1.83
N ILE A 123 12.55 4.35 -2.27
CA ILE A 123 13.77 3.71 -2.80
C ILE A 123 14.30 4.48 -4.02
N SER A 124 13.42 4.86 -4.95
CA SER A 124 13.77 5.69 -6.11
C SER A 124 14.43 7.00 -5.69
N ASN A 125 13.83 7.71 -4.75
CA ASN A 125 14.37 8.98 -4.26
C ASN A 125 15.70 8.80 -3.53
N LEU A 126 15.87 7.72 -2.77
CA LEU A 126 17.11 7.44 -2.06
C LEU A 126 18.27 7.15 -3.02
N LEU A 127 18.00 6.39 -4.08
CA LEU A 127 18.96 6.16 -5.17
C LEU A 127 19.28 7.46 -5.93
N PHE A 128 18.27 8.30 -6.16
CA PHE A 128 18.46 9.60 -6.81
C PHE A 128 19.39 10.50 -5.99
N VAL A 129 19.10 10.69 -4.70
CA VAL A 129 19.92 11.50 -3.78
C VAL A 129 21.35 10.98 -3.71
N SER A 130 21.53 9.67 -3.59
CA SER A 130 22.86 9.05 -3.54
C SER A 130 23.68 9.24 -4.83
N SER A 131 23.04 9.57 -5.95
CA SER A 131 23.69 9.75 -7.25
C SER A 131 23.90 11.21 -7.65
N ALA A 132 23.18 12.13 -7.02
CA ALA A 132 23.15 13.53 -7.38
C ALA A 132 24.24 14.30 -6.63
N ASN A 133 25.36 14.56 -7.30
CA ASN A 133 26.46 15.36 -6.73
C ASN A 133 26.33 16.87 -6.98
N THR A 134 25.50 17.30 -7.93
CA THR A 134 25.40 18.71 -8.38
C THR A 134 23.97 19.26 -8.44
N VAL A 135 22.97 18.44 -8.13
CA VAL A 135 21.55 18.81 -8.23
C VAL A 135 20.99 19.00 -6.83
N ASN A 136 20.13 20.01 -6.65
CA ASN A 136 19.42 20.19 -5.39
C ASN A 136 18.49 18.99 -5.13
N THR A 137 18.80 18.21 -4.09
CA THR A 137 18.08 17.00 -3.64
C THR A 137 17.12 17.26 -2.49
N SER A 138 16.99 18.51 -2.03
CA SER A 138 16.25 18.86 -0.80
C SER A 138 14.81 18.34 -0.80
N ASN A 139 14.14 18.36 -1.95
CA ASN A 139 12.76 17.89 -2.08
C ASN A 139 12.66 16.37 -1.92
N GLN A 140 13.62 15.62 -2.47
CA GLN A 140 13.67 14.16 -2.38
C GLN A 140 14.05 13.72 -0.96
N GLU A 141 15.00 14.41 -0.32
CA GLU A 141 15.36 14.17 1.08
C GLU A 141 14.18 14.42 2.02
N MET A 142 13.50 15.57 1.87
CA MET A 142 12.31 15.90 2.65
C MET A 142 11.20 14.88 2.43
N PHE A 143 10.98 14.43 1.19
CA PHE A 143 10.03 13.35 0.90
C PHE A 143 10.39 12.05 1.62
N ILE A 144 11.67 11.63 1.58
CA ILE A 144 12.12 10.40 2.26
C ILE A 144 11.85 10.52 3.76
N VAL A 145 12.31 11.58 4.41
CA VAL A 145 12.17 11.76 5.86
C VAL A 145 10.71 11.77 6.30
N GLN A 146 9.84 12.46 5.56
CA GLN A 146 8.41 12.56 5.90
C GLN A 146 7.64 11.25 5.69
N ASN A 147 8.03 10.45 4.69
CA ASN A 147 7.23 9.31 4.26
C ASN A 147 7.80 7.96 4.71
N LEU A 148 9.08 7.87 5.08
CA LEU A 148 9.73 6.60 5.43
C LEU A 148 9.06 5.92 6.63
N VAL A 149 8.96 6.63 7.76
CA VAL A 149 8.38 6.08 9.00
C VAL A 149 6.92 5.70 8.77
N THR A 150 6.13 6.61 8.18
CA THR A 150 4.71 6.38 7.90
C THR A 150 4.49 5.19 6.96
N THR A 151 5.35 5.01 5.95
CA THR A 151 5.24 3.89 5.01
C THR A 151 5.54 2.55 5.69
N ILE A 152 6.57 2.51 6.55
CA ILE A 152 6.89 1.32 7.34
C ILE A 152 5.74 0.96 8.28
N ILE A 153 5.20 1.94 9.00
CA ILE A 153 4.06 1.74 9.91
C ILE A 153 2.86 1.22 9.12
N ASN A 154 2.54 1.80 7.96
CA ASN A 154 1.43 1.37 7.13
C ASN A 154 1.62 -0.06 6.60
N LEU A 155 2.83 -0.47 6.22
CA LEU A 155 3.09 -1.85 5.82
C LEU A 155 2.91 -2.82 6.97
N LEU A 156 3.51 -2.53 8.13
CA LEU A 156 3.46 -3.41 9.30
C LEU A 156 2.04 -3.55 9.84
N LEU A 157 1.34 -2.43 10.04
CA LEU A 157 -0.06 -2.42 10.48
C LEU A 157 -0.99 -2.99 9.41
N GLY A 158 -0.74 -2.68 8.14
CA GLY A 158 -1.52 -3.20 7.02
C GLY A 158 -1.52 -4.73 7.00
N LEU A 159 -0.32 -5.32 7.09
CA LEU A 159 -0.13 -6.76 7.13
C LEU A 159 -0.72 -7.38 8.41
N TYR A 160 -0.52 -6.73 9.56
CA TYR A 160 -1.06 -7.21 10.83
C TYR A 160 -2.60 -7.24 10.86
N LEU A 161 -3.25 -6.17 10.41
CA LEU A 161 -4.71 -6.04 10.36
C LEU A 161 -5.33 -7.00 9.34
N LEU A 162 -4.67 -7.20 8.21
CA LEU A 162 -5.14 -8.10 7.16
C LEU A 162 -5.10 -9.56 7.59
N ARG A 163 -4.05 -9.96 8.32
CA ARG A 163 -3.88 -11.34 8.78
C ARG A 163 -4.65 -11.66 10.05
N SER A 164 -4.50 -10.85 11.09
CA SER A 164 -4.96 -11.21 12.44
C SER A 164 -5.83 -10.13 13.08
N GLY A 165 -5.29 -8.91 13.26
CA GLY A 165 -6.00 -7.82 13.94
C GLY A 165 -6.44 -8.14 15.39
N LYS A 166 -5.99 -9.25 15.99
CA LYS A 166 -6.49 -9.78 17.28
C LYS A 166 -6.39 -8.75 18.42
N LEU A 167 -5.35 -7.93 18.47
CA LEU A 167 -5.19 -6.90 19.49
C LEU A 167 -6.30 -5.85 19.40
N PHE A 168 -6.62 -5.37 18.20
CA PHE A 168 -7.67 -4.38 18.00
C PHE A 168 -9.06 -4.95 18.26
N TYR A 169 -9.29 -6.22 17.89
CA TYR A 169 -10.52 -6.92 18.26
C TYR A 169 -10.68 -7.01 19.78
N ARG A 170 -9.62 -7.44 20.48
CA ARG A 170 -9.63 -7.57 21.93
C ARG A 170 -9.92 -6.23 22.61
N ILE A 171 -9.33 -5.14 22.14
CA ILE A 171 -9.58 -3.78 22.68
C ILE A 171 -11.02 -3.32 22.39
N GLY A 172 -11.55 -3.59 21.20
CA GLY A 172 -12.89 -3.16 20.81
C GLY A 172 -14.02 -3.91 21.51
N PHE A 173 -13.78 -5.16 21.92
CA PHE A 173 -14.79 -6.08 22.46
C PHE A 173 -14.44 -6.64 23.85
N VAL A 174 -13.61 -5.95 24.64
CA VAL A 174 -13.17 -6.37 26.00
C VAL A 174 -14.34 -6.87 26.86
N LYS A 175 -15.49 -6.19 26.84
CA LYS A 175 -16.66 -6.51 27.67
C LYS A 175 -17.37 -7.82 27.33
N GLN A 176 -17.30 -8.34 26.10
CA GLN A 176 -17.97 -9.59 25.75
C GLN A 176 -17.20 -10.82 26.24
N ASN A 177 -15.86 -10.74 26.32
CA ASN A 177 -15.05 -11.86 26.80
C ASN A 177 -15.15 -12.07 28.32
N GLU A 178 -15.47 -11.03 29.10
CA GLU A 178 -15.64 -11.15 30.56
C GLU A 178 -16.96 -11.84 30.94
N GLU A 179 -18.01 -11.74 30.12
CA GLU A 179 -19.30 -12.43 30.38
C GLU A 179 -19.28 -13.93 29.99
N ASP A 180 -18.38 -14.33 29.08
CA ASP A 180 -18.22 -15.74 28.65
C ASP A 180 -17.28 -16.54 29.58
N ASP A 181 -16.34 -15.89 30.28
CA ASP A 181 -15.49 -16.52 31.31
C ASP A 181 -16.20 -16.67 32.68
N GLU A 182 -17.34 -16.01 32.90
CA GLU A 182 -18.16 -16.08 34.13
C GLU A 182 -19.34 -17.08 34.04
N ARG A 183 -19.46 -17.87 32.96
CA ARG A 183 -20.47 -18.92 32.77
C ARG A 183 -19.87 -20.33 32.71
#